data_AF-A0A1S6JGK1-F1
#
_entry.id   AF-A0A1S6JGK1-F1
#
_cell.length_a   1.000
_cell.length_b   1.000
_cell.length_c   1.000
_cell.angle_alpha   90.00
_cell.angle_beta   90.00
_cell.angle_gamma   90.00
#
_symmetry.space_group_name_H-M   'P 1'
#
loop_
_entity.id
_entity.type
_entity.pdbx_description
1 polymer ?
#
loop_
_entity_poly.entity_id
_entity_poly.type
_entity_poly.pdbx_seq_one_letter_code
_entity_poly.pdbx_strand_id
1 'polypeptide(L)'
;MTDQPTTTYHLTPRTLDLFVRALVNEVDYDIHKGYECGEEDGLDHYPELVAEAAKMLDAITAGQPAAEIPMETAAHVLWQDRLGGWPPSTFATKLLSLWTSADTDNAARLAVAFPDYAAAIALVNSGQDGIQQLRAIAGDS
;
A
#
# COMPACT_ATOMS: atom_id res chain seq x y z
N MET A 1 -14.39 -13.77 -22.54
CA MET A 1 -14.23 -13.54 -21.09
C MET A 1 -13.54 -14.76 -20.55
N THR A 2 -12.20 -14.73 -20.47
CA THR A 2 -11.40 -15.85 -19.97
C THR A 2 -11.15 -15.63 -18.48
N ASP A 3 -11.76 -16.46 -17.65
CA ASP A 3 -11.39 -16.60 -16.23
C ASP A 3 -9.90 -16.97 -16.18
N GLN A 4 -9.08 -16.08 -15.62
CA GLN A 4 -7.72 -16.44 -15.26
C GLN A 4 -7.79 -17.25 -13.96
N PRO A 5 -7.17 -18.44 -13.87
CA PRO A 5 -7.17 -19.21 -12.65
C PRO A 5 -6.46 -18.42 -11.55
N THR A 6 -7.19 -18.08 -10.49
CA THR A 6 -6.62 -17.52 -9.26
C THR A 6 -5.72 -18.58 -8.63
N THR A 7 -4.41 -18.36 -8.69
CA THR A 7 -3.43 -19.22 -8.04
C THR A 7 -3.47 -18.92 -6.54
N THR A 8 -4.03 -19.84 -5.75
CA THR A 8 -4.02 -19.73 -4.28
C THR A 8 -2.64 -20.13 -3.76
N TYR A 9 -1.88 -19.18 -3.23
CA TYR A 9 -0.59 -19.44 -2.60
C TYR A 9 -0.80 -19.74 -1.11
N HIS A 10 -0.47 -20.96 -0.68
CA HIS A 10 -0.44 -21.31 0.73
C HIS A 10 0.88 -20.87 1.36
N LEU A 11 0.82 -20.09 2.45
CA LEU A 11 1.98 -19.77 3.27
C LEU A 11 2.54 -21.04 3.92
N THR A 12 3.56 -21.62 3.29
CA THR A 12 4.36 -22.73 3.79
C THR A 12 5.79 -22.25 4.05
N PRO A 13 6.62 -23.00 4.80
CA PRO A 13 8.04 -22.65 4.95
C PRO A 13 8.77 -22.45 3.62
N ARG A 14 8.39 -23.20 2.57
CA ARG A 14 8.98 -23.10 1.23
C ARG A 14 8.56 -21.83 0.49
N THR A 15 7.28 -21.45 0.53
CA THR A 15 6.81 -20.23 -0.15
C THR A 15 7.28 -18.98 0.59
N LEU A 16 7.41 -19.04 1.92
CA LEU A 16 8.02 -17.99 2.72
C LEU A 16 9.51 -17.81 2.41
N ASP A 17 10.27 -18.91 2.30
CA ASP A 17 11.70 -18.85 1.89
C ASP A 17 11.87 -18.25 0.49
N LEU A 18 11.03 -18.64 -0.48
CA LEU A 18 11.04 -18.05 -1.83
C LEU A 18 10.70 -16.56 -1.82
N PHE A 19 9.67 -16.15 -1.06
CA PHE A 19 9.30 -14.75 -0.90
C PHE A 19 10.43 -13.93 -0.26
N VAL A 20 11.02 -14.43 0.83
CA VAL A 20 12.14 -13.76 1.52
C VAL A 20 13.35 -13.66 0.60
N ARG A 21 13.70 -14.70 -0.17
CA ARG A 21 14.82 -14.65 -1.13
C ARG A 21 14.58 -13.62 -2.23
N ALA A 22 13.38 -13.54 -2.77
CA ALA A 22 13.05 -12.56 -3.78
C ALA A 22 13.05 -11.13 -3.22
N LEU A 23 12.55 -10.93 -2.00
CA LEU A 23 12.62 -9.64 -1.31
C LEU A 23 14.07 -9.24 -1.01
N VAL A 24 14.90 -10.18 -0.56
CA VAL A 24 16.34 -9.96 -0.34
C VAL A 24 17.01 -9.61 -1.66
N ASN A 25 16.71 -10.30 -2.76
CA ASN A 25 17.26 -9.98 -4.08
C ASN A 25 16.80 -8.60 -4.59
N GLU A 26 15.54 -8.21 -4.37
CA GLU A 26 15.02 -6.89 -4.74
C GLU A 26 15.67 -5.77 -3.90
N VAL A 27 15.84 -6.00 -2.59
CA VAL A 27 16.52 -5.05 -1.70
C VAL A 27 18.02 -4.99 -2.02
N ASP A 28 18.63 -6.11 -2.36
CA ASP A 28 20.03 -6.18 -2.80
C ASP A 28 20.22 -5.45 -4.14
N TYR A 29 19.26 -5.57 -5.07
CA TYR A 29 19.18 -4.80 -6.31
C TYR A 29 19.13 -3.29 -6.06
N ASP A 30 18.31 -2.83 -5.11
CA ASP A 30 18.21 -1.40 -4.76
C ASP A 30 19.48 -0.88 -4.05
N ILE A 31 20.12 -1.72 -3.21
CA ILE A 31 21.40 -1.39 -2.56
C ILE A 31 22.54 -1.29 -3.60
N HIS A 32 22.54 -2.16 -4.61
CA HIS A 32 23.56 -2.20 -5.66
C HIS A 32 23.39 -1.11 -6.73
N LYS A 33 22.21 -0.50 -6.86
CA LYS A 33 22.05 0.77 -7.62
C LYS A 33 22.52 2.01 -6.86
N GLY A 34 22.42 1.99 -5.53
CA GLY A 34 22.80 3.12 -4.67
C GLY A 34 24.30 3.20 -4.36
N TYR A 35 25.01 2.08 -4.37
CA TYR A 35 26.46 2.00 -4.20
C TYR A 35 27.09 1.37 -5.45
N GLU A 36 27.95 2.12 -6.13
CA GLU A 36 28.84 1.65 -7.20
C GLU A 36 29.76 0.53 -6.66
N CYS A 37 29.26 -0.69 -6.56
CA CYS A 37 30.04 -1.89 -6.33
C CYS A 37 30.12 -2.63 -7.67
N GLY A 38 31.29 -2.52 -8.31
CA GLY A 38 31.52 -3.01 -9.66
C GLY A 38 31.56 -4.53 -9.76
N GLU A 39 30.42 -5.14 -10.07
CA GLU A 39 30.37 -6.31 -10.94
C GLU A 39 29.91 -5.86 -12.33
N GLU A 40 30.64 -6.33 -13.35
CA GLU A 40 30.90 -5.65 -14.63
C GLU A 40 29.71 -5.61 -15.62
N ASP A 41 28.51 -6.04 -15.24
CA ASP A 41 27.37 -6.06 -16.17
C ASP A 41 26.04 -5.47 -15.64
N GLY A 42 25.90 -5.24 -14.32
CA GLY A 42 24.66 -4.70 -13.74
C GLY A 42 23.40 -5.48 -14.13
N LEU A 43 23.55 -6.77 -14.48
CA LEU A 43 22.46 -7.61 -14.96
C LEU A 43 21.66 -8.20 -13.80
N ASP A 44 20.33 -8.15 -13.93
CA ASP A 44 19.39 -8.74 -12.99
C ASP A 44 19.70 -10.23 -12.82
N HIS A 45 20.16 -10.63 -11.64
CA HIS A 45 20.57 -12.03 -11.45
C HIS A 45 19.38 -13.00 -11.49
N TYR A 46 18.15 -12.57 -11.16
CA TYR A 46 16.94 -13.44 -11.15
C TYR A 46 15.60 -12.67 -11.27
N PRO A 47 15.31 -11.96 -12.39
CA PRO A 47 14.09 -11.18 -12.56
C PRO A 47 12.80 -12.01 -12.46
N GLU A 48 12.86 -13.29 -12.82
CA GLU A 48 11.76 -14.23 -12.70
C GLU A 48 11.39 -14.56 -11.24
N LEU A 49 12.36 -14.56 -10.32
CA LEU A 49 12.10 -14.80 -8.89
C LEU A 49 11.41 -13.60 -8.25
N VAL A 50 11.79 -12.39 -8.64
CA VAL A 50 11.13 -11.15 -8.21
C VAL A 50 9.68 -11.11 -8.71
N ALA A 51 9.46 -11.38 -10.00
CA ALA A 51 8.12 -11.40 -10.57
C ALA A 51 7.23 -12.48 -9.94
N GLU A 52 7.79 -13.64 -9.60
CA GLU A 52 7.05 -14.70 -8.92
C GLU A 52 6.71 -14.33 -7.47
N ALA A 53 7.63 -13.68 -6.74
CA ALA A 53 7.34 -13.21 -5.40
C ALA A 53 6.33 -12.06 -5.35
N ALA A 54 6.31 -11.19 -6.36
CA ALA A 54 5.26 -10.18 -6.51
C ALA A 54 3.87 -10.84 -6.66
N LYS A 55 3.75 -11.89 -7.48
CA LYS A 55 2.50 -12.66 -7.59
C LYS A 55 2.11 -13.37 -6.30
N MET A 56 3.10 -13.91 -5.57
CA MET A 56 2.88 -14.50 -4.25
C MET A 56 2.34 -13.46 -3.27
N LEU A 57 2.96 -12.28 -3.24
CA LEU A 57 2.52 -11.17 -2.39
C LEU A 57 1.10 -10.75 -2.73
N ASP A 58 0.82 -10.48 -4.01
CA ASP A 58 -0.50 -10.09 -4.50
C ASP A 58 -1.56 -11.11 -4.07
N ALA A 59 -1.28 -12.41 -4.20
CA ALA A 59 -2.22 -13.46 -3.81
C ALA A 59 -2.39 -13.61 -2.29
N ILE A 60 -1.33 -13.36 -1.50
CA ILE A 60 -1.40 -13.35 -0.03
C ILE A 60 -2.23 -12.15 0.44
N THR A 61 -2.04 -10.98 -0.17
CA THR A 61 -2.72 -9.74 0.20
C THR A 61 -4.11 -9.61 -0.43
N ALA A 62 -4.41 -10.30 -1.53
CA ALA A 62 -5.72 -10.28 -2.21
C ALA A 62 -6.88 -10.77 -1.31
N GLY A 63 -6.57 -11.55 -0.26
CA GLY A 63 -7.54 -12.01 0.73
C GLY A 63 -7.62 -11.14 1.99
N GLN A 64 -6.75 -10.13 2.15
CA GLN A 64 -6.89 -9.19 3.25
C GLN A 64 -8.05 -8.24 2.91
N PRO A 65 -9.11 -8.19 3.74
CA PRO A 65 -10.17 -7.22 3.51
C PRO A 65 -9.54 -5.82 3.48
N ALA A 66 -10.00 -4.99 2.55
CA ALA A 66 -9.69 -3.56 2.58
C ALA A 66 -9.95 -3.07 4.01
N ALA A 67 -8.98 -2.33 4.56
CA ALA A 67 -9.09 -1.87 5.94
C ALA A 67 -10.44 -1.19 6.15
N GLU A 68 -11.19 -1.65 7.14
CA GLU A 68 -12.46 -1.00 7.50
C GLU A 68 -12.15 0.45 7.86
N ILE A 69 -12.80 1.40 7.19
CA ILE A 69 -12.60 2.83 7.42
C ILE A 69 -13.60 3.26 8.51
N PRO A 70 -13.14 3.64 9.72
CA PRO A 70 -14.02 4.19 10.73
C PRO A 70 -14.65 5.50 10.25
N MET A 71 -15.88 5.78 10.70
CA MET A 71 -16.58 7.04 10.43
C MET A 71 -15.72 8.27 10.74
N GLU A 72 -14.97 8.24 11.85
CA GLU A 72 -14.06 9.32 12.24
C GLU A 72 -12.94 9.54 11.23
N THR A 73 -12.26 8.46 10.83
CA THR A 73 -11.20 8.50 9.81
C THR A 73 -11.71 9.04 8.48
N ALA A 74 -12.92 8.64 8.06
CA ALA A 74 -13.55 9.18 6.85
C ALA A 74 -13.81 10.69 6.95
N ALA A 75 -14.37 11.15 8.07
CA ALA A 75 -14.65 12.57 8.30
C ALA A 75 -13.37 13.41 8.35
N HIS A 76 -12.31 12.91 8.98
CA HIS A 76 -11.02 13.60 9.06
C HIS A 76 -10.37 13.79 7.69
N VAL A 77 -10.39 12.74 6.85
CA VAL A 77 -9.82 12.80 5.50
C VAL A 77 -10.62 13.75 4.61
N LEU A 78 -11.96 13.70 4.67
CA LEU A 78 -12.82 14.68 3.98
C LEU A 78 -12.53 16.11 4.44
N TRP A 79 -12.32 16.32 5.74
CA TRP A 79 -12.02 17.64 6.30
C TRP A 79 -10.69 18.19 5.77
N GLN A 80 -9.66 17.35 5.69
CA GLN A 80 -8.33 17.72 5.20
C GLN A 80 -8.37 18.27 3.77
N ASP A 81 -9.15 17.63 2.89
CA ASP A 81 -9.29 18.02 1.48
C ASP A 81 -10.41 19.04 1.24
N ARG A 82 -11.02 19.57 2.31
CA ARG A 82 -12.13 20.53 2.28
C ARG A 82 -13.36 20.01 1.53
N LEU A 83 -13.64 18.71 1.67
CA LEU A 83 -14.72 17.99 1.00
C LEU A 83 -15.95 17.72 1.91
N GLY A 84 -15.91 18.16 3.16
CA GLY A 84 -16.96 17.92 4.17
C GLY A 84 -16.36 17.34 5.46
N GLY A 85 -17.17 16.69 6.28
CA GLY A 85 -16.71 16.08 7.53
C GLY A 85 -16.37 17.07 8.64
N TRP A 86 -15.63 16.60 9.64
CA TRP A 86 -15.34 17.35 10.86
C TRP A 86 -13.87 17.21 11.26
N PRO A 87 -13.33 18.21 11.98
CA PRO A 87 -11.89 18.34 12.15
C PRO A 87 -11.26 17.19 12.96
N PRO A 88 -10.08 16.70 12.54
CA PRO A 88 -9.33 15.71 13.30
C PRO A 88 -8.79 16.23 14.63
N SER A 89 -8.48 15.28 15.52
CA SER A 89 -7.65 15.54 16.70
C SER A 89 -6.25 16.01 16.31
N THR A 90 -5.50 16.62 17.23
CA THR A 90 -4.12 17.08 16.99
C THR A 90 -3.21 15.97 16.44
N PHE A 91 -3.38 14.73 16.89
CA PHE A 91 -2.60 13.60 16.38
C PHE A 91 -2.96 13.31 14.91
N ALA A 92 -4.25 13.16 14.60
CA ALA A 92 -4.71 12.86 13.26
C ALA A 92 -4.38 14.01 12.28
N THR A 93 -4.46 15.26 12.71
CA THR A 93 -4.01 16.42 11.92
C THR A 93 -2.54 16.32 11.54
N LYS A 94 -1.67 15.95 12.49
CA LYS A 94 -0.24 15.76 12.23
C LYS A 94 0.02 14.56 11.32
N LEU A 95 -0.70 13.46 11.51
CA LEU A 95 -0.61 12.28 10.67
C LEU A 95 -0.97 12.61 9.20
N LEU A 96 -2.10 13.28 8.97
CA LEU A 96 -2.53 13.68 7.63
C LEU A 96 -1.55 14.67 6.99
N SER A 97 -1.04 15.63 7.77
CA SER A 97 -0.01 16.57 7.29
C SER A 97 1.29 15.85 6.91
N LEU A 98 1.69 14.83 7.68
CA LEU A 98 2.84 14.00 7.36
C LEU A 98 2.61 13.23 6.06
N TRP A 99 1.40 12.68 5.86
CA TRP A 99 1.05 11.99 4.62
C TRP A 99 1.14 12.89 3.39
N THR A 100 0.65 14.13 3.49
CA THR A 100 0.71 15.11 2.38
C THR A 100 2.12 15.56 2.01
N SER A 101 3.09 15.38 2.91
CA SER A 101 4.49 15.78 2.69
C SER A 101 5.43 14.59 2.49
N ALA A 102 4.94 13.36 2.63
CA ALA A 102 5.74 12.15 2.47
C ALA A 102 6.06 11.88 0.99
N ASP A 103 7.28 11.44 0.73
CA ASP A 103 7.63 10.76 -0.52
C ASP A 103 6.94 9.37 -0.61
N THR A 104 7.07 8.70 -1.75
CA THR A 104 6.41 7.41 -2.00
C THR A 104 6.78 6.35 -0.95
N ASP A 105 8.05 6.27 -0.55
CA ASP A 105 8.53 5.26 0.41
C ASP A 105 7.98 5.50 1.81
N ASN A 106 7.99 6.76 2.26
CA ASN A 106 7.46 7.11 3.57
C ASN A 106 5.93 7.05 3.59
N ALA A 107 5.26 7.36 2.49
CA ALA A 107 3.81 7.15 2.35
C ALA A 107 3.45 5.66 2.43
N ALA A 108 4.26 4.77 1.82
CA ALA A 108 4.07 3.33 1.94
C ALA A 108 4.24 2.84 3.38
N ARG A 109 5.24 3.36 4.11
CA ARG A 109 5.42 3.06 5.55
C ARG A 109 4.23 3.53 6.39
N LEU A 110 3.70 4.72 6.10
CA LEU A 110 2.49 5.23 6.75
C LEU A 110 1.27 4.37 6.44
N ALA A 111 1.14 3.89 5.20
CA ALA A 111 0.04 3.01 4.80
C ALA A 111 0.01 1.69 5.58
N VAL A 112 1.19 1.12 5.86
CA VAL A 112 1.32 -0.08 6.70
C VAL A 112 0.94 0.21 8.16
N ALA A 113 1.35 1.36 8.68
CA ALA A 113 1.12 1.73 10.09
C ALA A 113 -0.33 2.20 10.37
N PHE A 114 -0.99 2.83 9.39
CA PHE A 114 -2.33 3.43 9.50
C PHE A 114 -3.20 3.05 8.30
N PRO A 115 -3.58 1.77 8.17
CA PRO A 115 -4.21 1.25 6.96
C PRO A 115 -5.61 1.79 6.69
N ASP A 116 -6.35 2.22 7.73
CA ASP A 116 -7.66 2.86 7.59
C ASP A 116 -7.55 4.26 6.96
N TYR A 117 -6.57 5.07 7.39
CA TYR A 117 -6.26 6.34 6.75
C TYR A 117 -5.77 6.16 5.32
N ALA A 118 -4.94 5.14 5.06
CA ALA A 118 -4.49 4.81 3.71
C ALA A 118 -5.67 4.48 2.78
N ALA A 119 -6.61 3.65 3.25
CA ALA A 119 -7.82 3.30 2.50
C ALA A 119 -8.71 4.52 2.24
N ALA A 120 -8.90 5.39 3.24
CA ALA A 120 -9.67 6.62 3.09
C ALA A 120 -9.03 7.61 2.08
N ILE A 121 -7.71 7.80 2.13
CA ILE A 121 -6.97 8.64 1.18
C ILE A 121 -7.05 8.04 -0.24
N ALA A 122 -6.95 6.71 -0.37
CA ALA A 122 -7.10 6.03 -1.65
C ALA A 122 -8.50 6.26 -2.26
N LEU A 123 -9.56 6.30 -1.45
CA LEU A 123 -10.90 6.66 -1.91
C LEU A 123 -10.96 8.09 -2.43
N VAL A 124 -10.37 9.07 -1.74
CA VAL A 124 -10.32 10.45 -2.28
C VAL A 124 -9.57 10.49 -3.62
N ASN A 125 -8.43 9.81 -3.71
CA ASN A 125 -7.61 9.77 -4.93
C ASN A 125 -8.29 9.05 -6.11
N SER A 126 -9.27 8.17 -5.84
CA SER A 126 -10.07 7.51 -6.90
C SER A 126 -11.12 8.44 -7.54
N GLY A 127 -11.31 9.64 -6.99
CA GLY A 127 -12.18 10.66 -7.55
C GLY A 127 -13.60 10.67 -6.96
N GLN A 128 -14.58 11.12 -7.75
CA GLN A 128 -15.93 11.44 -7.25
C GLN A 128 -16.64 10.24 -6.61
N ASP A 129 -16.51 9.04 -7.19
CA ASP A 129 -17.15 7.84 -6.66
C ASP A 129 -16.58 7.45 -5.29
N GLY A 130 -15.25 7.55 -5.12
CA GLY A 130 -14.62 7.29 -3.83
C GLY A 130 -14.94 8.36 -2.78
N ILE A 131 -15.03 9.63 -3.17
CA ILE A 131 -15.47 10.71 -2.27
C ILE A 131 -16.92 10.45 -1.79
N GLN A 132 -17.82 10.00 -2.68
CA GLN A 132 -19.19 9.65 -2.31
C GLN A 132 -19.23 8.48 -1.33
N GLN A 133 -18.43 7.44 -1.56
CA GLN A 133 -18.29 6.33 -0.61
C GLN A 133 -17.80 6.82 0.75
N LEU A 134 -16.79 7.70 0.77
CA LEU A 134 -16.23 8.24 2.00
C LEU A 134 -17.23 9.09 2.79
N ARG A 135 -18.06 9.88 2.09
CA ARG A 135 -19.16 10.66 2.69
C ARG A 135 -20.23 9.77 3.32
N ALA A 136 -20.61 8.70 2.63
CA ALA A 136 -21.55 7.71 3.16
C ALA A 136 -21.01 7.07 4.46
N ILE A 137 -19.72 6.77 4.53
CA ILE A 137 -19.06 6.25 5.74
C ILE A 137 -19.04 7.31 6.85
N ALA A 138 -18.77 8.58 6.52
CA ALA A 138 -18.73 9.68 7.48
C ALA A 138 -20.10 10.07 8.06
N GLY A 139 -21.20 9.53 7.52
CA GLY A 139 -22.56 9.89 7.91
C GLY A 139 -23.02 11.24 7.35
N ASP A 140 -22.34 11.76 6.32
CA ASP A 140 -22.59 13.05 5.68
C ASP A 140 -23.35 12.77 4.37
N SER A 141 -24.69 12.74 4.41
CA SER A 141 -25.57 12.48 3.25
C SER A 141 -26.07 13.75 2.58
#